data_AF-A0A932Q331-F1
#
_entry.id   AF-A0A932Q331-F1
#
_cell.length_a   1.000
_cell.length_b   1.000
_cell.length_c   1.000
_cell.angle_alpha   90.00
_cell.angle_beta   90.00
_cell.angle_gamma   90.00
#
_symmetry.space_group_name_H-M   'P 1'
#
loop_
_entity.id
_entity.type
_entity.pdbx_description
1 polymer ?
#
loop_
_entity_poly.entity_id
_entity_poly.type
_entity_poly.pdbx_seq_one_letter_code
_entity_poly.pdbx_strand_id
1 'polypeptide(L)'
;MEMVLSEHQKELLRREIVDCLCPEKEIKKIVIFGSFLHSGNPNDLDIAVFQDSSESYLPLALKYRKKTRPVAKKIPLDIIPLKTGAKGNSFLAEINQGEVIYER
;
A
#
# COMPACT_ATOMS: atom_id res chain seq x y z
N MET A 1 -9.17 1.98 21.37
CA MET A 1 -9.21 3.42 21.04
C MET A 1 -9.49 3.47 19.55
N GLU A 2 -10.71 3.83 19.15
CA GLU A 2 -11.10 3.90 17.73
C GLU A 2 -10.39 5.09 17.08
N MET A 3 -9.76 4.87 15.92
CA MET A 3 -9.06 5.92 15.17
C MET A 3 -9.99 6.47 14.10
N VAL A 4 -10.63 7.60 14.40
CA VAL A 4 -11.36 8.34 13.38
C VAL A 4 -10.35 9.14 12.54
N LEU A 5 -10.24 8.82 11.25
CA LEU A 5 -9.42 9.56 10.31
C LEU A 5 -10.28 10.50 9.47
N SER A 6 -9.98 11.79 9.54
CA SER A 6 -10.49 12.76 8.58
C SER A 6 -9.93 12.50 7.18
N GLU A 7 -10.65 12.94 6.15
CA GLU A 7 -10.17 12.82 4.76
C GLU A 7 -8.83 13.52 4.54
N HIS A 8 -8.57 14.62 5.25
CA HIS A 8 -7.26 15.28 5.23
C HIS A 8 -6.14 14.38 5.80
N GLN A 9 -6.39 13.67 6.91
CA GLN A 9 -5.42 12.74 7.47
C GLN A 9 -5.19 11.54 6.54
N LYS A 10 -6.25 11.02 5.92
CA LYS A 10 -6.10 9.96 4.91
C LYS A 10 -5.22 10.42 3.75
N GLU A 11 -5.46 11.62 3.24
CA GLU A 11 -4.65 12.21 2.16
C GLU A 11 -3.18 12.37 2.55
N LEU A 12 -2.89 12.77 3.79
CA LEU A 12 -1.51 12.82 4.28
C LEU A 12 -0.86 11.44 4.32
N LEU A 13 -1.59 10.40 4.74
CA LEU A 13 -1.09 9.02 4.73
C LEU A 13 -0.84 8.52 3.31
N ARG A 14 -1.74 8.82 2.35
CA ARG A 14 -1.54 8.49 0.92
C ARG A 14 -0.22 9.06 0.42
N ARG A 15 0.00 10.36 0.62
CA ARG A 15 1.23 11.06 0.18
C ARG A 15 2.48 10.49 0.84
N GLU A 16 2.43 10.23 2.13
CA GLU A 16 3.58 9.69 2.86
C GLU A 16 3.96 8.27 2.39
N ILE A 17 2.99 7.43 2.02
CA ILE A 17 3.27 6.14 1.38
C ILE A 17 4.02 6.36 0.06
N VAL A 18 3.51 7.25 -0.80
CA VAL A 18 4.14 7.56 -2.09
C VAL A 18 5.56 8.06 -1.86
N ASP A 19 5.78 9.00 -0.93
CA ASP A 19 7.11 9.54 -0.64
C ASP A 19 8.09 8.46 -0.12
N CYS A 20 7.61 7.50 0.66
CA CYS A 20 8.43 6.41 1.19
C CYS A 20 8.84 5.39 0.10
N LEU A 21 7.97 5.15 -0.88
CA LEU A 21 8.11 4.05 -1.83
C LEU A 21 8.52 4.49 -3.23
N CYS A 22 8.10 5.67 -3.70
CA CYS A 22 8.43 6.18 -5.03
C CYS A 22 9.92 6.38 -5.34
N PRO A 23 10.88 6.39 -4.39
CA PRO A 23 12.29 6.35 -4.75
C PRO A 23 12.77 4.98 -5.29
N GLU A 24 12.02 3.91 -5.04
CA GLU A 24 12.39 2.57 -5.47
C GLU A 24 12.10 2.35 -6.96
N LYS A 25 13.12 1.95 -7.73
CA LYS A 25 13.05 1.86 -9.19
C LYS A 25 12.16 0.72 -9.67
N GLU A 26 12.06 -0.33 -8.86
CA GLU A 26 11.25 -1.50 -9.19
C GLU A 26 9.75 -1.24 -9.07
N ILE A 27 9.33 -0.27 -8.26
CA ILE A 27 7.92 0.02 -8.03
C ILE A 27 7.32 0.70 -9.25
N LYS A 28 6.24 0.12 -9.77
CA LYS A 28 5.49 0.62 -10.94
C LYS A 28 4.14 1.17 -10.58
N LYS A 29 3.46 0.59 -9.59
CA LYS A 29 2.14 1.02 -9.17
C LYS A 29 1.92 0.77 -7.69
N ILE A 30 1.28 1.71 -7.00
CA ILE A 30 0.84 1.54 -5.62
C ILE A 30 -0.68 1.72 -5.58
N VAL A 31 -1.36 0.75 -5.00
CA VAL A 31 -2.81 0.74 -4.87
C VAL A 31 -3.17 0.59 -3.40
N ILE A 32 -4.02 1.47 -2.89
CA ILE A 32 -4.69 1.28 -1.60
C ILE A 32 -5.96 0.50 -1.85
N PHE A 33 -6.25 -0.49 -1.03
CA PHE A 33 -7.50 -1.24 -1.08
C PHE A 33 -8.02 -1.51 0.33
N GLY A 34 -9.07 -2.31 0.45
CA GLY A 34 -9.65 -2.68 1.74
C GLY A 34 -10.43 -1.55 2.42
N SER A 35 -10.54 -1.64 3.74
CA SER A 35 -11.45 -0.82 4.55
C SER A 35 -11.11 0.67 4.56
N PHE A 36 -9.83 1.03 4.30
CA PHE A 36 -9.32 2.39 4.29
C PHE A 36 -10.06 3.34 3.34
N LEU A 37 -10.52 2.82 2.19
CA LEU A 37 -11.16 3.62 1.14
C LEU A 37 -12.55 4.12 1.54
N HIS A 38 -13.30 3.32 2.30
CA HIS A 38 -14.72 3.57 2.53
C HIS A 38 -15.07 3.82 4.01
N SER A 39 -14.20 3.44 4.94
CA SER A 39 -14.45 3.61 6.38
C SER A 39 -13.94 4.97 6.88
N GLY A 40 -14.73 5.66 7.72
CA GLY A 40 -14.25 6.80 8.52
C GLY A 40 -13.37 6.39 9.71
N ASN A 41 -13.34 5.10 10.05
CA ASN A 41 -12.54 4.50 11.11
C ASN A 41 -11.89 3.20 10.56
N PRO A 42 -10.88 3.31 9.68
CA PRO A 42 -10.21 2.13 9.16
C PRO A 42 -9.28 1.54 10.23
N ASN A 43 -9.32 0.21 10.37
CA ASN A 43 -8.49 -0.50 11.34
C ASN A 43 -7.02 -0.56 10.89
N ASP A 44 -6.84 -0.60 9.56
CA ASP A 44 -5.58 -0.79 8.87
C ASP A 44 -5.58 -0.07 7.52
N LEU A 45 -4.41 -0.04 6.91
CA LEU A 45 -4.15 0.47 5.58
C LEU A 45 -3.52 -0.66 4.76
N ASP A 46 -4.29 -1.22 3.84
CA ASP A 46 -3.84 -2.27 2.95
C ASP A 46 -3.31 -1.67 1.66
N ILE A 47 -2.05 -1.98 1.31
CA ILE A 47 -1.45 -1.53 0.07
C ILE A 47 -0.88 -2.67 -0.76
N ALA A 48 -1.15 -2.61 -2.07
CA ALA A 48 -0.56 -3.47 -3.07
C ALA A 48 0.51 -2.69 -3.82
N VAL A 49 1.72 -3.24 -3.88
CA VAL A 49 2.87 -2.64 -4.54
C VAL A 49 3.23 -3.50 -5.75
N PHE A 50 2.85 -3.04 -6.94
CA PHE A 50 3.23 -3.69 -8.19
C PHE A 50 4.68 -3.33 -8.53
N GLN A 51 5.50 -4.34 -8.76
CA GLN A 51 6.93 -4.20 -8.95
C GLN A 51 7.49 -5.17 -10.01
N ASP A 52 8.66 -4.83 -10.57
CA ASP A 52 9.38 -5.62 -11.60
C ASP A 52 10.77 -6.14 -11.14
N SER A 53 11.04 -6.13 -9.84
CA SER A 53 12.26 -6.69 -9.25
C SER A 53 12.37 -8.20 -9.43
N SER A 54 13.62 -8.67 -9.53
CA SER A 54 13.99 -10.07 -9.49
C SER A 54 14.08 -10.63 -8.06
N GLU A 55 14.01 -9.77 -7.03
CA GLU A 55 13.99 -10.17 -5.63
C GLU A 55 12.78 -11.05 -5.28
N SER A 56 12.96 -11.94 -4.30
CA SER A 56 11.87 -12.78 -3.81
C SER A 56 10.91 -11.98 -2.91
N TYR A 57 9.73 -12.56 -2.68
CA TYR A 57 8.62 -11.89 -1.97
C TYR A 57 9.02 -11.39 -0.57
N LEU A 58 9.63 -12.24 0.25
CA LEU A 58 9.91 -11.92 1.66
C LEU A 58 10.90 -10.75 1.82
N PRO A 59 12.06 -10.72 1.12
CA PRO A 59 12.94 -9.56 1.11
C PRO A 59 12.24 -8.25 0.71
N LEU A 60 11.43 -8.27 -0.35
CA LEU A 60 10.68 -7.09 -0.81
C LEU A 60 9.66 -6.62 0.25
N ALA A 61 8.89 -7.54 0.82
CA ALA A 61 7.93 -7.22 1.86
C ALA A 61 8.61 -6.57 3.08
N LEU A 62 9.76 -7.11 3.51
CA LEU A 62 10.54 -6.54 4.62
C LEU A 62 11.15 -5.18 4.27
N LYS A 63 11.67 -5.03 3.04
CA LYS A 63 12.21 -3.77 2.52
C LYS A 63 11.15 -2.67 2.55
N TYR A 64 9.96 -2.93 2.03
CA TYR A 64 8.88 -1.95 1.97
C TYR A 64 8.34 -1.64 3.37
N ARG A 65 8.13 -2.64 4.22
CA ARG A 65 7.76 -2.42 5.64
C ARG A 65 8.77 -1.56 6.39
N LYS A 66 10.06 -1.74 6.14
CA LYS A 66 11.11 -0.89 6.74
C LYS A 66 10.99 0.57 6.27
N LYS A 67 10.73 0.78 4.98
CA LYS A 67 10.61 2.12 4.38
C LYS A 67 9.38 2.87 4.86
N THR A 68 8.25 2.18 4.98
CA THR A 68 6.97 2.76 5.43
C THR A 68 6.80 2.77 6.95
N ARG A 69 7.87 2.50 7.71
CA ARG A 69 7.84 2.55 9.19
C ARG A 69 7.31 3.88 9.76
N PRO A 70 7.52 5.07 9.15
CA PRO A 70 6.87 6.30 9.58
C PRO A 70 5.33 6.24 9.51
N VAL A 71 4.77 5.62 8.48
CA VAL A 71 3.33 5.41 8.29
C VAL A 71 2.80 4.36 9.28
N ALA A 72 3.54 3.25 9.45
CA ALA A 72 3.14 2.16 10.36
C ALA A 72 3.07 2.56 11.85
N LYS A 73 3.67 3.71 12.22
CA LYS A 73 3.54 4.30 13.56
C LYS A 73 2.22 5.04 13.77
N LYS A 74 1.52 5.39 12.68
CA LYS A 74 0.27 6.16 12.66
C LYS A 74 -0.94 5.25 12.51
N ILE A 75 -0.82 4.24 11.64
CA ILE A 75 -1.87 3.26 11.36
C ILE A 75 -1.23 1.89 11.09
N PRO A 76 -1.84 0.76 11.52
CA PRO A 76 -1.43 -0.56 11.05
C PRO A 76 -1.40 -0.59 9.52
N LEU A 77 -0.31 -1.09 8.95
CA LEU A 77 -0.06 -1.06 7.52
C LEU A 77 0.30 -2.46 7.05
N ASP A 78 -0.50 -3.02 6.15
CA ASP A 78 -0.15 -4.24 5.43
C ASP A 78 0.29 -3.93 4.00
N ILE A 79 1.35 -4.61 3.58
CA ILE A 79 2.02 -4.35 2.30
C ILE A 79 2.18 -5.66 1.57
N ILE A 80 1.64 -5.71 0.36
CA ILE A 80 1.67 -6.88 -0.51
C ILE A 80 2.45 -6.55 -1.78
N PRO A 81 3.72 -6.98 -1.89
CA PRO A 81 4.47 -6.91 -3.14
C PRO A 81 3.87 -7.86 -4.18
N LEU A 82 3.53 -7.34 -5.35
CA LEU A 82 3.02 -8.11 -6.49
C LEU A 82 3.94 -7.95 -7.70
N LYS A 83 4.28 -9.07 -8.35
CA LYS A 83 4.91 -9.00 -9.66
C LYS A 83 3.91 -8.46 -10.68
N THR A 84 4.38 -7.60 -11.58
CA THR A 84 3.61 -7.18 -12.74
C THR A 84 3.14 -8.41 -13.54
N GLY A 85 1.84 -8.46 -13.85
CA GLY A 85 1.24 -9.57 -14.59
C GLY A 85 0.91 -10.83 -13.77
N ALA A 86 0.98 -10.79 -12.44
CA ALA A 86 0.44 -11.88 -11.61
C ALA A 86 -1.07 -12.06 -11.90
N LYS A 87 -1.48 -13.27 -12.29
CA LYS A 87 -2.88 -13.63 -12.57
C LYS A 87 -3.37 -14.63 -11.53
N GLY A 88 -4.61 -14.46 -11.07
CA GLY A 88 -5.42 -15.60 -10.62
C GLY A 88 -5.73 -15.77 -9.14
N ASN A 89 -5.89 -14.71 -8.33
CA ASN A 89 -6.45 -14.85 -6.97
C ASN A 89 -7.55 -13.81 -6.71
N SER A 90 -8.51 -14.16 -5.84
CA SER A 90 -9.58 -13.27 -5.34
C SER A 90 -9.05 -11.92 -4.83
N PHE A 91 -7.85 -11.91 -4.27
CA PHE A 91 -7.11 -10.70 -3.85
C PHE A 91 -6.91 -9.67 -4.96
N LEU A 92 -6.75 -10.10 -6.21
CA LEU A 92 -6.59 -9.17 -7.34
C LEU A 92 -7.90 -8.43 -7.65
N ALA A 93 -9.07 -9.03 -7.39
CA ALA A 93 -10.34 -8.37 -7.63
C ALA A 93 -10.53 -7.19 -6.68
N GLU A 94 -10.17 -7.37 -5.40
CA GLU A 94 -10.21 -6.30 -4.39
C GLU A 94 -9.20 -5.19 -4.71
N ILE A 95 -7.97 -5.56 -5.08
CA ILE A 95 -6.95 -4.58 -5.51
C ILE A 95 -7.40 -3.82 -6.77
N ASN A 96 -8.09 -4.47 -7.71
CA ASN A 96 -8.60 -3.81 -8.91
C ASN A 96 -9.73 -2.82 -8.63
N GLN A 97 -10.43 -2.96 -7.49
CA GLN A 97 -11.40 -1.97 -7.00
C GLN A 97 -10.73 -0.88 -6.14
N GLY A 98 -9.43 -1.02 -5.87
CA GLY A 98 -8.67 -0.09 -5.06
C GLY A 98 -8.36 1.24 -5.75
N GLU A 99 -7.83 2.17 -4.96
CA GLU A 99 -7.41 3.50 -5.39
C GLU A 99 -5.93 3.48 -5.79
N VAL A 100 -5.62 3.84 -7.03
CA VAL A 100 -4.22 4.01 -7.47
C VAL A 100 -3.70 5.34 -6.95
N ILE A 101 -2.70 5.30 -6.06
CA ILE A 101 -2.06 6.50 -5.50
C ILE A 101 -0.72 6.83 -6.18
N TYR A 102 -0.19 5.91 -6.99
CA TYR A 102 1.06 6.09 -7.72
C TYR A 102 1.12 5.16 -8.93
N GLU A 103 1.60 5.65 -10.07
CA GLU A 103 1.88 4.87 -11.28
C GLU A 103 3.04 5.48 -12.09
N ARG A 104 3.85 4.64 -12.76
CA ARG A 104 4.96 5.03 -13.65
C ARG A 104 4.77 4.53 -15.07
#